data_AF-A0A1F8P979-F1
#
_entry.id   AF-A0A1F8P979-F1
#
_cell.length_a   1.000
_cell.length_b   1.000
_cell.length_c   1.000
_cell.angle_alpha   90.00
_cell.angle_beta   90.00
_cell.angle_gamma   90.00
#
_symmetry.space_group_name_H-M   'P 1'
#
loop_
_entity.id
_entity.type
_entity.pdbx_description
1 polymer ?
#
loop_
_entity_poly.entity_id
_entity_poly.type
_entity_poly.pdbx_seq_one_letter_code
_entity_poly.pdbx_strand_id
1 'polypeptide(L)'
;MARLHEFEGKSLLEGFNIPIPLGGPAQTPEEALTIATEIGKPVVIKAQAWITGRAGLGAIHFADTPQEAAQATSNLLGKQIKGFIVDTVLVEEKLSIEREFYVGVIIDDQVKAPIMIFSSMGGTGIEEIAQQHPESVCKMVIDIQRGLTDYEGRDLVRKVGIHGKLQMSLGNLLPKLYQCARNNDARSAEINPLVLTSEGKLIAADCRITIDDYAIYRHPELKIEVSREYDRPPTNLEKIAWQVEKNDYRGTFYFIQMEQDFGPGEGVIGFHGAGGGGSMMSMDAVLARGYRLANFVDTSGNPPASKVYRAAKIVLSQQGIDGYFASGSGVASQEQFHSARGLVKAFMEVPLTVPAVIRLGGNAEAQAIAILKRAQSEIPAPVEGYGMDDTPEFCAERLDELIKEYRRPEGLFQGRSYPEPLDPYRFDTVTGGKVILDHAACRECKSKICIETCVPSILSLKDGVPVLYISEDQAKKGGCTECLACEVECYFEGNRGGQVVLPIPGLN
;
A
#
# COMPACT_ATOMS: atom_id res chain seq x y z
N MET A 1 6.66 5.46 -1.89
CA MET A 1 6.34 6.88 -1.63
C MET A 1 4.85 7.17 -1.68
N ALA A 2 4.33 7.77 -0.61
CA ALA A 2 3.00 8.36 -0.62
C ALA A 2 3.02 9.69 -1.38
N ARG A 3 2.06 9.90 -2.28
CA ARG A 3 2.03 11.07 -3.18
C ARG A 3 1.01 12.09 -2.68
N LEU A 4 1.39 13.35 -2.72
CA LEU A 4 0.49 14.47 -2.51
C LEU A 4 -0.10 14.92 -3.84
N HIS A 5 -1.34 15.39 -3.83
CA HIS A 5 -1.87 16.20 -4.92
C HIS A 5 -1.14 17.55 -4.99
N GLU A 6 -1.22 18.23 -6.13
CA GLU A 6 -0.50 19.50 -6.34
C GLU A 6 -0.93 20.56 -5.32
N PHE A 7 -2.23 20.66 -5.02
CA PHE A 7 -2.74 21.63 -4.05
C PHE A 7 -2.19 21.37 -2.64
N GLU A 8 -2.04 20.09 -2.23
CA GLU A 8 -1.47 19.71 -0.93
C GLU A 8 0.03 20.04 -0.88
N GLY A 9 0.75 19.73 -1.95
CA GLY A 9 2.16 20.10 -2.09
C GLY A 9 2.36 21.62 -2.03
N LYS A 10 1.47 22.39 -2.66
CA LYS A 10 1.48 23.86 -2.61
C LYS A 10 1.22 24.41 -1.21
N SER A 11 0.29 23.83 -0.46
CA SER A 11 0.09 24.19 0.95
C SER A 11 1.37 23.95 1.78
N LEU A 12 2.14 22.89 1.51
CA LEU A 12 3.44 22.72 2.14
C LEU A 12 4.41 23.83 1.73
N LEU A 13 4.56 24.11 0.43
CA LEU A 13 5.45 25.16 -0.06
C LEU A 13 5.14 26.54 0.55
N GLU A 14 3.86 26.89 0.65
CA GLU A 14 3.41 28.14 1.27
C GLU A 14 3.84 28.24 2.73
N GLY A 15 3.73 27.15 3.50
CA GLY A 15 4.21 27.07 4.89
C GLY A 15 5.72 27.34 5.05
N PHE A 16 6.51 27.14 3.99
CA PHE A 16 7.94 27.45 3.95
C PHE A 16 8.24 28.79 3.25
N ASN A 17 7.24 29.66 3.07
CA ASN A 17 7.36 30.96 2.42
C ASN A 17 7.91 30.87 0.99
N ILE A 18 7.47 29.85 0.25
CA ILE A 18 7.63 29.72 -1.20
C ILE A 18 6.31 30.17 -1.83
N PRO A 19 6.28 31.28 -2.58
CA PRO A 19 5.04 31.80 -3.14
C PRO A 19 4.40 30.81 -4.13
N ILE A 20 3.09 30.63 -4.01
CA ILE A 20 2.24 29.86 -4.92
C ILE A 20 1.21 30.81 -5.56
N PRO A 21 0.57 30.42 -6.69
CA PRO A 21 -0.53 31.19 -7.26
C PRO A 21 -1.69 31.31 -6.28
N LEU A 22 -2.42 32.43 -6.30
CA LEU A 22 -3.69 32.53 -5.58
C LEU A 22 -4.68 31.51 -6.16
N GLY A 23 -5.31 30.71 -5.30
CA GLY A 23 -6.23 29.67 -5.74
C GLY A 23 -6.64 28.68 -4.66
N GLY A 24 -7.35 27.64 -5.07
CA GLY A 24 -7.81 26.59 -4.17
C GLY A 24 -8.39 25.37 -4.91
N PRO A 25 -8.55 24.24 -4.20
CA PRO A 25 -9.20 23.06 -4.74
C PRO A 25 -10.72 23.27 -4.85
N ALA A 26 -11.33 22.68 -5.88
CA ALA A 26 -12.77 22.61 -6.09
C ALA A 26 -13.19 21.18 -6.46
N GLN A 27 -14.26 20.71 -5.83
CA GLN A 27 -14.92 19.42 -6.09
C GLN A 27 -16.24 19.58 -6.84
N THR A 28 -16.69 20.82 -7.03
CA THR A 28 -17.91 21.16 -7.78
C THR A 28 -17.67 22.34 -8.72
N PRO A 29 -18.43 22.47 -9.82
CA PRO A 29 -18.41 23.65 -10.68
C PRO A 29 -18.72 24.95 -9.92
N GLU A 30 -19.59 24.90 -8.92
CA GLU A 30 -19.98 26.05 -8.09
C GLU A 30 -18.82 26.54 -7.21
N GLU A 31 -18.06 25.62 -6.61
CA GLU A 31 -16.84 25.97 -5.86
C GLU A 31 -15.80 26.63 -6.79
N ALA A 32 -15.60 26.08 -7.99
CA ALA A 32 -14.68 26.65 -8.97
C ALA A 32 -15.10 28.07 -9.39
N LEU A 33 -16.40 28.31 -9.56
CA LEU A 33 -16.95 29.63 -9.85
C LEU A 33 -16.65 30.63 -8.72
N THR A 34 -16.86 30.21 -7.47
CA THR A 34 -16.57 31.05 -6.29
C THR A 34 -15.10 31.42 -6.23
N ILE A 35 -14.19 30.45 -6.34
CA ILE A 35 -12.74 30.68 -6.30
C ILE A 35 -12.31 31.63 -7.43
N ALA A 36 -12.77 31.40 -8.66
CA ALA A 36 -12.44 32.27 -9.78
C ALA A 36 -12.98 33.70 -9.61
N THR A 37 -14.16 33.86 -8.99
CA THR A 37 -14.74 35.16 -8.67
C THR A 37 -13.91 35.91 -7.63
N GLU A 38 -13.46 35.21 -6.59
CA GLU A 38 -12.61 35.79 -5.53
C GLU A 38 -11.23 36.22 -6.06
N ILE A 39 -10.65 35.45 -7.00
CA ILE A 39 -9.38 35.81 -7.66
C ILE A 39 -9.54 37.06 -8.53
N GLY A 40 -10.66 37.22 -9.22
CA GLY A 40 -10.97 38.42 -10.03
C GLY A 40 -10.07 38.62 -11.26
N LYS A 41 -9.39 37.58 -11.73
CA LYS A 41 -8.48 37.55 -12.90
C LYS A 41 -8.73 36.27 -13.71
N PRO A 42 -8.19 36.15 -14.94
CA PRO A 42 -8.14 34.86 -15.63
C PRO A 42 -7.49 33.78 -14.76
N VAL A 43 -8.03 32.56 -14.85
CA VAL A 43 -7.61 31.41 -14.04
C VAL A 43 -7.18 30.22 -14.89
N VAL A 44 -6.49 29.29 -14.26
CA VAL A 44 -6.11 27.98 -14.76
C VAL A 44 -6.79 26.93 -13.91
N ILE A 45 -7.40 25.94 -14.55
CA ILE A 45 -8.09 24.81 -13.93
C ILE A 45 -7.25 23.57 -14.21
N LYS A 46 -6.74 22.93 -13.17
CA LYS A 46 -5.83 21.77 -13.26
C LYS A 46 -6.43 20.56 -12.57
N ALA A 47 -6.65 19.48 -13.31
CA ALA A 47 -7.07 18.22 -12.72
C ALA A 47 -6.03 17.71 -11.71
N GLN A 48 -6.51 17.27 -10.55
CA GLN A 48 -5.67 16.70 -9.51
C GLN A 48 -5.54 15.18 -9.72
N ALA A 49 -4.40 14.76 -10.28
CA ALA A 49 -4.08 13.36 -10.51
C ALA A 49 -2.55 13.16 -10.43
N TRP A 50 -2.10 12.00 -9.94
CA TRP A 50 -0.66 11.69 -9.78
C TRP A 50 0.00 11.27 -11.10
N ILE A 51 -0.19 12.07 -12.15
CA ILE A 51 0.29 11.81 -13.51
C ILE A 51 1.15 12.97 -14.01
N THR A 52 2.17 12.65 -14.79
CA THR A 52 2.99 13.64 -15.50
C THR A 52 2.39 13.99 -16.87
N GLY A 53 2.74 15.16 -17.39
CA GLY A 53 2.31 15.60 -18.73
C GLY A 53 0.85 16.01 -18.84
N ARG A 54 0.25 16.50 -17.74
CA ARG A 54 -1.17 16.90 -17.64
C ARG A 54 -1.65 17.81 -18.77
N ALA A 55 -0.82 18.78 -19.19
CA ALA A 55 -1.13 19.69 -20.29
C ALA A 55 -1.44 18.95 -21.60
N GLY A 56 -0.62 17.97 -21.98
CA GLY A 56 -0.80 17.18 -23.20
C GLY A 56 -1.99 16.21 -23.16
N LEU A 57 -2.54 15.97 -21.98
CA LEU A 57 -3.70 15.08 -21.76
C LEU A 57 -5.03 15.85 -21.68
N GLY A 58 -5.01 17.17 -21.90
CA GLY A 58 -6.21 18.00 -21.74
C GLY A 58 -6.67 18.11 -20.29
N ALA A 59 -5.75 17.95 -19.33
CA ALA A 59 -6.04 18.01 -17.90
C ALA A 59 -5.80 19.41 -17.29
N ILE A 60 -5.44 20.39 -18.14
CA ILE A 60 -5.20 21.79 -17.78
C ILE A 60 -6.01 22.65 -18.75
N HIS A 61 -6.86 23.52 -18.21
CA HIS A 61 -7.70 24.45 -18.96
C HIS A 61 -7.47 25.88 -18.50
N PHE A 62 -7.57 26.83 -19.42
CA PHE A 62 -7.55 28.26 -19.11
C PHE A 62 -8.98 28.81 -19.21
N ALA A 63 -9.32 29.71 -18.31
CA ALA A 63 -10.61 30.41 -18.31
C ALA A 63 -10.39 31.89 -18.03
N ASP A 64 -10.99 32.74 -18.85
CA ASP A 64 -10.91 34.20 -18.69
C ASP A 64 -12.05 34.74 -17.78
N THR A 65 -13.08 33.94 -17.55
CA THR A 65 -14.23 34.29 -16.68
C THR A 65 -14.56 33.19 -15.65
N PRO A 66 -15.20 33.54 -14.51
CA PRO A 66 -15.65 32.54 -13.53
C PRO A 66 -16.61 31.50 -14.11
N GLN A 67 -17.45 31.87 -15.09
CA GLN A 67 -18.38 30.96 -15.76
C GLN A 67 -17.63 29.94 -16.62
N GLU A 68 -16.59 30.36 -17.33
CA GLU A 68 -15.71 29.46 -18.07
C GLU A 68 -14.98 28.49 -17.13
N ALA A 69 -14.57 28.94 -15.94
CA ALA A 69 -13.93 28.09 -14.95
C ALA A 69 -14.88 27.00 -14.42
N ALA A 70 -16.14 27.36 -14.14
CA ALA A 70 -17.19 26.41 -13.76
C ALA A 70 -17.43 25.38 -14.89
N GLN A 71 -17.52 25.83 -16.14
CA GLN A 71 -17.74 24.96 -17.29
C GLN A 71 -16.56 24.01 -17.53
N ALA A 72 -15.32 24.51 -17.43
CA ALA A 72 -14.11 23.71 -17.54
C ALA A 72 -14.05 22.64 -16.43
N THR A 73 -14.43 23.02 -15.20
CA THR A 73 -14.51 22.10 -14.06
C THR A 73 -15.55 21.01 -14.28
N SER A 74 -16.76 21.37 -14.71
CA SER A 74 -17.82 20.41 -15.07
C SER A 74 -17.36 19.43 -16.15
N ASN A 75 -16.57 19.90 -17.12
CA ASN A 75 -16.01 19.06 -18.17
C ASN A 75 -14.86 18.16 -17.68
N LEU A 76 -14.18 18.47 -16.57
CA LEU A 76 -13.05 17.71 -16.06
C LEU A 76 -13.47 16.68 -15.00
N LEU A 77 -14.35 17.07 -14.08
CA LEU A 77 -14.80 16.20 -13.00
C LEU A 77 -15.46 14.93 -13.55
N GLY A 78 -15.11 13.79 -12.97
CA GLY A 78 -15.56 12.47 -13.40
C GLY A 78 -14.85 11.90 -14.63
N LYS A 79 -14.02 12.69 -15.34
CA LYS A 79 -13.20 12.12 -16.44
C LYS A 79 -12.12 11.21 -15.89
N GLN A 80 -11.86 10.14 -16.63
CA GLN A 80 -10.75 9.24 -16.36
C GLN A 80 -9.53 9.65 -17.20
N ILE A 81 -8.40 9.96 -16.54
CA ILE A 81 -7.14 10.34 -17.19
C ILE A 81 -6.05 9.37 -16.73
N LYS A 82 -5.56 8.53 -17.64
CA LYS A 82 -4.56 7.46 -17.35
C LYS A 82 -4.92 6.62 -16.10
N GLY A 83 -6.19 6.26 -15.95
CA GLY A 83 -6.68 5.46 -14.83
C GLY A 83 -7.14 6.26 -13.60
N PHE A 84 -6.85 7.56 -13.52
CA PHE A 84 -7.29 8.42 -12.43
C PHE A 84 -8.65 9.06 -12.75
N ILE A 85 -9.64 8.85 -11.90
CA ILE A 85 -10.89 9.62 -11.96
C ILE A 85 -10.60 10.99 -11.32
N VAL A 86 -10.88 12.06 -12.05
CA VAL A 86 -10.73 13.42 -11.54
C VAL A 86 -11.92 13.73 -10.63
N ASP A 87 -11.72 13.69 -9.32
CA ASP A 87 -12.73 14.09 -8.32
C ASP A 87 -12.52 15.52 -7.79
N THR A 88 -11.35 16.09 -8.06
CA THR A 88 -10.91 17.40 -7.57
C THR A 88 -10.13 18.12 -8.67
N VAL A 89 -10.38 19.41 -8.83
CA VAL A 89 -9.57 20.31 -9.66
C VAL A 89 -8.95 21.40 -8.80
N LEU A 90 -7.82 21.96 -9.23
CA LEU A 90 -7.18 23.12 -8.63
C LEU A 90 -7.43 24.33 -9.53
N VAL A 91 -8.07 25.37 -8.98
CA VAL A 91 -8.36 26.64 -9.68
C VAL A 91 -7.41 27.69 -9.16
N GLU A 92 -6.59 28.28 -10.04
CA GLU A 92 -5.51 29.21 -9.69
C GLU A 92 -5.45 30.40 -10.63
N GLU A 93 -4.91 31.53 -10.17
CA GLU A 93 -4.67 32.69 -11.03
C GLU A 93 -3.71 32.34 -12.19
N LYS A 94 -4.00 32.87 -13.37
CA LYS A 94 -3.13 32.75 -14.55
C LYS A 94 -1.94 33.68 -14.40
N LEU A 95 -0.73 33.11 -14.32
CA LEU A 95 0.50 33.88 -14.14
C LEU A 95 0.98 34.54 -15.44
N SER A 96 1.59 35.73 -15.32
CA SER A 96 2.30 36.43 -16.39
C SER A 96 3.75 35.95 -16.47
N ILE A 97 3.99 34.87 -17.22
CA ILE A 97 5.29 34.17 -17.26
C ILE A 97 6.32 34.97 -18.08
N GLU A 98 7.44 35.34 -17.48
CA GLU A 98 8.62 35.89 -18.16
C GLU A 98 9.67 34.80 -18.41
N ARG A 99 9.94 33.96 -17.41
CA ARG A 99 10.91 32.86 -17.51
C ARG A 99 10.52 31.70 -16.61
N GLU A 100 10.86 30.49 -17.02
CA GLU A 100 10.61 29.25 -16.27
C GLU A 100 11.93 28.60 -15.84
N PHE A 101 11.93 28.07 -14.61
CA PHE A 101 13.03 27.33 -14.01
C PHE A 101 12.54 25.98 -13.50
N TYR A 102 13.48 25.06 -13.26
CA TYR A 102 13.23 23.83 -12.52
C TYR A 102 14.01 23.85 -11.21
N VAL A 103 13.37 23.41 -10.13
CA VAL A 103 14.02 23.18 -8.85
C VAL A 103 13.56 21.85 -8.28
N GLY A 104 14.50 21.01 -7.84
CA GLY A 104 14.19 19.71 -7.23
C GLY A 104 15.12 19.37 -6.08
N VAL A 105 14.58 18.71 -5.07
CA VAL A 105 15.34 17.99 -4.04
C VAL A 105 14.96 16.53 -4.13
N ILE A 106 15.95 15.65 -4.26
CA ILE A 106 15.75 14.19 -4.28
C ILE A 106 16.72 13.51 -3.32
N ILE A 107 16.34 12.37 -2.76
CA ILE A 107 17.28 11.46 -2.10
C ILE A 107 17.95 10.61 -3.17
N ASP A 108 19.27 10.73 -3.31
CA ASP A 108 20.04 9.97 -4.30
C ASP A 108 20.76 8.79 -3.61
N ASP A 109 20.47 7.58 -4.09
CA ASP A 109 20.98 6.34 -3.51
C ASP A 109 22.47 6.09 -3.82
N GLN A 110 23.01 6.68 -4.90
CA GLN A 110 24.42 6.50 -5.26
C GLN A 110 25.32 7.30 -4.32
N VAL A 111 24.99 8.56 -4.09
CA VAL A 111 25.75 9.42 -3.15
C VAL A 111 25.24 9.29 -1.70
N LYS A 112 24.11 8.62 -1.49
CA LYS A 112 23.48 8.35 -0.18
C LYS A 112 23.16 9.64 0.60
N ALA A 113 22.72 10.66 -0.12
CA ALA A 113 22.45 11.99 0.42
C ALA A 113 21.39 12.73 -0.41
N PRO A 114 20.72 13.74 0.16
CA PRO A 114 19.86 14.62 -0.61
C PRO A 114 20.69 15.41 -1.64
N ILE A 115 20.15 15.56 -2.85
CA ILE A 115 20.72 16.39 -3.91
C ILE A 115 19.75 17.52 -4.23
N MET A 116 20.23 18.77 -4.21
CA MET A 116 19.56 19.91 -4.81
C MET A 116 19.88 19.95 -6.31
N ILE A 117 18.85 20.04 -7.14
CA ILE A 117 18.92 20.15 -8.60
C ILE A 117 18.28 21.47 -8.99
N PHE A 118 18.98 22.27 -9.79
CA PHE A 118 18.47 23.52 -10.33
C PHE A 118 18.73 23.59 -11.83
N SER A 119 17.72 23.98 -12.61
CA SER A 119 17.86 24.29 -14.04
C SER A 119 17.44 25.72 -14.35
N SER A 120 18.25 26.39 -15.16
CA SER A 120 17.95 27.71 -15.71
C SER A 120 16.86 27.69 -16.80
N MET A 121 16.42 26.49 -17.18
CA MET A 121 15.34 26.16 -18.11
C MET A 121 14.39 25.17 -17.43
N GLY A 122 13.14 25.58 -17.23
CA GLY A 122 12.05 24.74 -16.71
C GLY A 122 10.96 24.46 -17.74
N GLY A 123 9.87 23.85 -17.27
CA GLY A 123 8.72 23.49 -18.09
C GLY A 123 8.69 22.01 -18.43
N THR A 124 8.03 21.68 -19.54
CA THR A 124 7.89 20.29 -20.00
C THR A 124 9.20 19.73 -20.55
N GLY A 125 9.51 18.47 -20.24
CA GLY A 125 10.66 17.75 -20.80
C GLY A 125 11.99 18.09 -20.12
N ILE A 126 12.01 18.12 -18.79
CA ILE A 126 13.23 18.47 -18.03
C ILE A 126 14.33 17.42 -18.25
N GLU A 127 13.97 16.17 -18.48
CA GLU A 127 14.89 15.08 -18.80
C GLU A 127 15.57 15.31 -20.15
N GLU A 128 14.83 15.73 -21.18
CA GLU A 128 15.40 16.08 -22.48
C GLU A 128 16.25 17.36 -22.39
N ILE A 129 15.79 18.37 -21.64
CA ILE A 129 16.56 19.60 -21.39
C ILE A 129 17.90 19.26 -20.73
N ALA A 130 17.92 18.37 -19.73
CA ALA A 130 19.15 17.97 -19.06
C ALA A 130 20.14 17.23 -19.98
N GLN A 131 19.64 16.54 -21.01
CA GLN A 131 20.49 15.86 -22.00
C GLN A 131 21.00 16.81 -23.09
N GLN A 132 20.14 17.71 -23.57
CA GLN A 132 20.44 18.63 -24.67
C GLN A 132 21.24 19.86 -24.20
N HIS A 133 20.96 20.31 -22.98
CA HIS A 133 21.52 21.51 -22.35
C HIS A 133 22.08 21.19 -20.96
N PRO A 134 23.07 20.29 -20.82
CA PRO A 134 23.64 19.94 -19.52
C PRO A 134 24.22 21.16 -18.78
N GLU A 135 24.62 22.21 -19.49
CA GLU A 135 25.09 23.49 -18.94
C GLU A 135 23.99 24.32 -18.26
N SER A 136 22.71 24.06 -18.58
CA SER A 136 21.58 24.74 -17.95
C SER A 136 21.22 24.12 -16.61
N VAL A 137 21.76 22.94 -16.28
CA VAL A 137 21.45 22.16 -15.08
C VAL A 137 22.66 22.12 -14.15
N CYS A 138 22.40 22.26 -12.86
CA CYS A 138 23.42 22.11 -11.83
C CYS A 138 22.89 21.31 -10.64
N LYS A 139 23.80 20.58 -9.98
CA LYS A 139 23.48 19.70 -8.86
C LYS A 139 24.41 19.99 -7.69
N MET A 140 23.91 19.83 -6.47
CA MET A 140 24.70 19.93 -5.26
C MET A 140 24.25 18.89 -4.24
N VAL A 141 25.20 18.09 -3.74
CA VAL A 141 24.96 17.20 -2.61
C VAL A 141 24.82 18.04 -1.35
N ILE A 142 23.77 17.79 -0.57
CA ILE A 142 23.47 18.51 0.66
C ILE A 142 24.00 17.70 1.85
N ASP A 143 24.80 18.34 2.69
CA ASP A 143 25.18 17.79 3.99
C ASP A 143 23.95 17.78 4.91
N ILE A 144 23.56 16.60 5.40
CA ILE A 144 22.34 16.46 6.20
C ILE A 144 22.42 17.08 7.60
N GLN A 145 23.63 17.29 8.14
CA GLN A 145 23.85 17.89 9.45
C GLN A 145 23.80 19.42 9.36
N ARG A 146 24.40 19.99 8.32
CA ARG A 146 24.43 21.44 8.09
C ARG A 146 23.18 21.95 7.37
N GLY A 147 22.63 21.15 6.47
CA GLY A 147 21.62 21.57 5.50
C GLY A 147 22.19 22.45 4.38
N LEU A 148 21.28 22.95 3.53
CA LEU A 148 21.61 23.87 2.44
C LEU A 148 21.56 25.32 2.94
N THR A 149 22.66 26.06 2.73
CA THR A 149 22.76 27.47 3.13
C THR A 149 22.50 28.43 1.96
N ASP A 150 22.17 29.69 2.25
CA ASP A 150 21.86 30.68 1.20
C ASP A 150 23.04 30.94 0.25
N TYR A 151 24.28 30.91 0.74
CA TYR A 151 25.45 31.16 -0.12
C TYR A 151 25.70 29.99 -1.08
N GLU A 152 25.45 28.76 -0.64
CA GLU A 152 25.49 27.55 -1.48
C GLU A 152 24.39 27.60 -2.54
N GLY A 153 23.17 27.99 -2.14
CA GLY A 153 22.06 28.18 -3.09
C GLY A 153 22.40 29.24 -4.15
N ARG A 154 22.98 30.37 -3.74
CA ARG A 154 23.44 31.42 -4.67
C ARG A 154 24.57 30.94 -5.58
N ASP A 155 25.53 30.18 -5.05
CA ASP A 155 26.63 29.64 -5.86
C ASP A 155 26.13 28.64 -6.90
N LEU A 156 25.19 27.79 -6.52
CA LEU A 156 24.56 26.82 -7.41
C LEU A 156 23.89 27.52 -8.61
N VAL A 157 23.03 28.51 -8.33
CA VAL A 157 22.33 29.30 -9.36
C VAL A 157 23.32 30.09 -10.26
N ARG A 158 24.46 30.53 -9.72
CA ARG A 158 25.51 31.23 -10.49
C ARG A 158 26.11 30.34 -11.59
N LYS A 159 26.25 29.04 -11.34
CA LYS A 159 26.89 28.09 -12.28
C LYS A 159 26.16 28.00 -13.61
N VAL A 160 24.87 28.32 -13.62
CA VAL A 160 24.02 28.32 -14.83
C VAL A 160 23.78 29.74 -15.38
N GLY A 161 24.68 30.68 -15.06
CA GLY A 161 24.72 32.02 -15.67
C GLY A 161 23.73 33.03 -15.09
N ILE A 162 23.13 32.77 -13.92
CA ILE A 162 22.19 33.69 -13.28
C ILE A 162 22.91 34.56 -12.24
N HIS A 163 22.70 35.88 -12.35
CA HIS A 163 23.41 36.89 -11.56
C HIS A 163 22.47 37.95 -10.97
N GLY A 164 23.01 38.81 -10.11
CA GLY A 164 22.31 40.01 -9.59
C GLY A 164 21.13 39.69 -8.67
N LYS A 165 20.05 40.47 -8.77
CA LYS A 165 18.88 40.31 -7.91
C LYS A 165 18.20 38.94 -8.06
N LEU A 166 18.13 38.42 -9.28
CA LEU A 166 17.52 37.12 -9.55
C LEU A 166 18.31 35.98 -8.89
N GLN A 167 19.64 36.06 -8.88
CA GLN A 167 20.50 35.11 -8.16
C GLN A 167 20.20 35.12 -6.65
N MET A 168 20.00 36.30 -6.06
CA MET A 168 19.64 36.42 -4.65
C MET A 168 18.27 35.78 -4.37
N SER A 169 17.25 36.08 -5.19
CA SER A 169 15.91 35.55 -5.01
C SER A 169 15.84 34.03 -5.16
N LEU A 170 16.46 33.47 -6.22
CA LEU A 170 16.51 32.03 -6.45
C LEU A 170 17.37 31.34 -5.38
N GLY A 171 18.55 31.89 -5.08
CA GLY A 171 19.47 31.32 -4.09
C GLY A 171 18.89 31.27 -2.68
N ASN A 172 17.98 32.19 -2.32
CA ASN A 172 17.25 32.16 -1.05
C ASN A 172 16.02 31.24 -1.08
N LEU A 173 15.53 30.84 -2.26
CA LEU A 173 14.41 29.90 -2.41
C LEU A 173 14.89 28.44 -2.26
N LEU A 174 16.09 28.11 -2.76
CA LEU A 174 16.60 26.73 -2.71
C LEU A 174 16.69 26.16 -1.28
N PRO A 175 17.25 26.87 -0.27
CA PRO A 175 17.24 26.41 1.12
C PRO A 175 15.83 26.17 1.66
N LYS A 176 14.85 27.01 1.29
CA LYS A 176 13.46 26.85 1.74
C LYS A 176 12.83 25.57 1.20
N LEU A 177 13.08 25.24 -0.08
CA LEU A 177 12.59 24.00 -0.66
C LEU A 177 13.23 22.79 0.03
N TYR A 178 14.53 22.86 0.33
CA TYR A 178 15.19 21.81 1.12
C TYR A 178 14.58 21.66 2.51
N GLN A 179 14.31 22.77 3.22
CA GLN A 179 13.64 22.72 4.53
C GLN A 179 12.23 22.14 4.43
N CYS A 180 11.48 22.50 3.39
CA CYS A 180 10.17 21.91 3.09
C CYS A 180 10.29 20.39 2.91
N ALA A 181 11.25 19.93 2.11
CA ALA A 181 11.47 18.50 1.90
C ALA A 181 11.86 17.80 3.22
N ARG A 182 12.82 18.38 3.96
CA ARG A 182 13.39 17.79 5.17
C ARG A 182 12.38 17.68 6.31
N ASN A 183 11.57 18.71 6.53
CA ASN A 183 10.63 18.76 7.66
C ASN A 183 9.36 17.94 7.43
N ASN A 184 9.08 17.57 6.18
CA ASN A 184 7.94 16.73 5.82
C ASN A 184 8.38 15.30 5.44
N ASP A 185 9.63 14.89 5.76
CA ASP A 185 10.18 13.58 5.38
C ASP A 185 9.98 13.23 3.89
N ALA A 186 10.14 14.24 3.02
CA ALA A 186 9.97 14.07 1.59
C ALA A 186 11.11 13.25 0.98
N ARG A 187 10.78 12.30 0.11
CA ARG A 187 11.72 11.58 -0.75
C ARG A 187 12.08 12.39 -1.99
N SER A 188 11.12 13.12 -2.53
CA SER A 188 11.34 14.15 -3.53
C SER A 188 10.44 15.36 -3.32
N ALA A 189 10.95 16.55 -3.62
CA ALA A 189 10.19 17.78 -3.68
C ALA A 189 10.64 18.58 -4.91
N GLU A 190 9.74 18.74 -5.88
CA GLU A 190 10.04 19.33 -7.17
C GLU A 190 9.07 20.47 -7.47
N ILE A 191 9.59 21.57 -8.02
CA ILE A 191 8.83 22.72 -8.52
C ILE A 191 9.14 22.81 -10.01
N ASN A 192 8.13 22.55 -10.85
CA ASN A 192 8.30 22.60 -12.29
C ASN A 192 7.02 23.01 -13.04
N PRO A 193 6.88 24.27 -13.50
CA PRO A 193 7.90 25.31 -13.47
C PRO A 193 7.88 26.14 -12.17
N LEU A 194 9.06 26.59 -11.75
CA LEU A 194 9.21 27.80 -10.93
C LEU A 194 9.23 29.00 -11.88
N VAL A 195 8.20 29.84 -11.82
CA VAL A 195 7.98 30.95 -12.75
C VAL A 195 8.57 32.24 -12.17
N LEU A 196 9.34 32.96 -12.99
CA LEU A 196 9.56 34.40 -12.82
C LEU A 196 8.46 35.13 -13.57
N THR A 197 7.66 35.91 -12.84
CA THR A 197 6.61 36.73 -13.45
C THR A 197 7.18 38.00 -14.06
N SER A 198 6.44 38.63 -14.97
CA SER A 198 6.81 39.94 -15.53
C SER A 198 6.88 41.06 -14.48
N GLU A 199 6.35 40.84 -13.27
CA GLU A 199 6.50 41.73 -12.11
C GLU A 199 7.77 41.47 -11.29
N GLY A 200 8.60 40.51 -11.72
CA GLY A 200 9.84 40.13 -11.04
C GLY A 200 9.65 39.24 -9.81
N LYS A 201 8.50 38.56 -9.67
CA LYS A 201 8.21 37.64 -8.54
C LYS A 201 8.50 36.20 -8.93
N LEU A 202 9.04 35.40 -8.00
CA LEU A 202 9.19 33.96 -8.17
C LEU A 202 7.98 33.24 -7.57
N ILE A 203 7.32 32.41 -8.37
CA ILE A 203 6.10 31.68 -8.00
C ILE A 203 6.20 30.22 -8.43
N ALA A 204 5.95 29.30 -7.51
CA ALA A 204 5.88 27.87 -7.76
C ALA A 204 4.57 27.55 -8.51
N ALA A 205 4.61 27.60 -9.84
CA ALA A 205 3.43 27.44 -10.67
C ALA A 205 2.88 26.02 -10.63
N ASP A 206 3.73 25.02 -10.43
CA ASP A 206 3.39 23.61 -10.25
C ASP A 206 4.43 22.95 -9.34
N CYS A 207 4.02 21.92 -8.61
CA CYS A 207 4.91 21.14 -7.76
C CYS A 207 4.51 19.68 -7.66
N ARG A 208 5.50 18.83 -7.41
CA ARG A 208 5.34 17.41 -7.09
C ARG A 208 6.15 17.10 -5.84
N ILE A 209 5.46 16.71 -4.77
CA ILE A 209 6.09 16.34 -3.51
C ILE A 209 5.68 14.91 -3.17
N THR A 210 6.67 14.08 -2.85
CA THR A 210 6.49 12.68 -2.46
C THR A 210 7.06 12.46 -1.07
N ILE A 211 6.30 11.78 -0.21
CA ILE A 211 6.65 11.56 1.19
C ILE A 211 7.14 10.12 1.38
N ASP A 212 8.12 9.93 2.27
CA ASP A 212 8.50 8.60 2.70
C ASP A 212 7.31 7.92 3.38
N ASP A 213 6.86 6.79 2.83
CA ASP A 213 5.72 6.04 3.32
C ASP A 213 5.91 5.52 4.76
N TYR A 214 7.16 5.32 5.19
CA TYR A 214 7.48 4.97 6.57
C TYR A 214 7.40 6.15 7.54
N ALA A 215 7.36 7.38 7.06
CA ALA A 215 7.27 8.57 7.92
C ALA A 215 5.84 9.05 8.16
N ILE A 216 4.85 8.55 7.42
CA ILE A 216 3.47 9.06 7.43
C ILE A 216 2.83 9.06 8.82
N TYR A 217 3.17 8.10 9.69
CA TYR A 217 2.65 8.07 11.07
C TYR A 217 3.02 9.31 11.90
N ARG A 218 4.07 10.04 11.50
CA ARG A 218 4.50 11.31 12.12
C ARG A 218 3.87 12.55 11.49
N HIS A 219 3.16 12.37 10.38
CA HIS A 219 2.55 13.43 9.56
C HIS A 219 1.02 13.27 9.42
N PRO A 220 0.26 13.17 10.53
CA PRO A 220 -1.19 13.04 10.46
C PRO A 220 -1.89 14.23 9.77
N GLU A 221 -1.26 15.41 9.77
CA GLU A 221 -1.72 16.62 9.10
C GLU A 221 -1.84 16.47 7.58
N LEU A 222 -1.07 15.54 6.97
CA LEU A 222 -1.10 15.28 5.53
C LEU A 222 -2.33 14.47 5.09
N LYS A 223 -3.09 13.89 6.03
CA LYS A 223 -4.33 13.14 5.78
C LYS A 223 -4.21 12.03 4.72
N ILE A 224 -3.03 11.45 4.55
CA ILE A 224 -2.79 10.35 3.61
C ILE A 224 -3.51 9.10 4.11
N GLU A 225 -4.52 8.65 3.36
CA GLU A 225 -5.36 7.50 3.72
C GLU A 225 -4.57 6.18 3.65
N VAL A 226 -3.75 6.03 2.61
CA VAL A 226 -2.96 4.82 2.35
C VAL A 226 -1.49 5.17 2.18
N SER A 227 -0.67 4.75 3.15
CA SER A 227 0.78 4.99 3.16
C SER A 227 1.51 3.95 2.32
N ARG A 228 1.18 3.86 1.03
CA ARG A 228 1.83 2.95 0.08
C ARG A 228 1.99 3.59 -1.27
N GLU A 229 3.00 3.13 -1.98
CA GLU A 229 3.18 3.52 -3.38
C GLU A 229 2.31 2.70 -4.30
N TYR A 230 1.50 3.40 -5.08
CA TYR A 230 0.79 2.85 -6.22
C TYR A 230 1.05 3.75 -7.43
N ASP A 231 1.03 3.15 -8.61
CA ASP A 231 1.10 3.83 -9.90
C ASP A 231 -0.24 4.47 -10.31
N ARG A 232 -1.32 4.07 -9.64
CA ARG A 232 -2.71 4.50 -9.81
C ARG A 232 -3.36 4.76 -8.44
N PRO A 233 -4.59 5.29 -8.36
CA PRO A 233 -5.34 5.32 -7.10
C PRO A 233 -5.48 3.92 -6.51
N PRO A 234 -5.44 3.77 -5.18
CA PRO A 234 -5.60 2.47 -4.54
C PRO A 234 -6.99 1.88 -4.83
N THR A 235 -7.05 0.61 -5.20
CA THR A 235 -8.31 -0.11 -5.39
C THR A 235 -9.03 -0.31 -4.05
N ASN A 236 -10.33 -0.63 -4.08
CA ASN A 236 -11.06 -0.94 -2.86
C ASN A 236 -10.40 -2.07 -2.06
N LEU A 237 -9.88 -3.10 -2.75
CA LEU A 237 -9.24 -4.23 -2.11
C LEU A 237 -7.90 -3.84 -1.46
N GLU A 238 -7.13 -2.96 -2.09
CA GLU A 238 -5.91 -2.39 -1.51
C GLU A 238 -6.19 -1.52 -0.28
N LYS A 239 -7.28 -0.73 -0.29
CA LYS A 239 -7.73 0.01 0.89
C LYS A 239 -8.10 -0.94 2.03
N ILE A 240 -8.85 -2.00 1.75
CA ILE A 240 -9.21 -3.03 2.73
C ILE A 240 -7.94 -3.68 3.32
N ALA A 241 -6.99 -4.08 2.48
CA ALA A 241 -5.74 -4.66 2.93
C ALA A 241 -4.93 -3.70 3.81
N TRP A 242 -4.91 -2.42 3.46
CA TRP A 242 -4.26 -1.40 4.28
C TRP A 242 -4.91 -1.24 5.66
N GLN A 243 -6.24 -1.31 5.78
CA GLN A 243 -6.92 -1.25 7.07
C GLN A 243 -6.52 -2.40 8.01
N VAL A 244 -6.23 -3.58 7.45
CA VAL A 244 -5.71 -4.73 8.21
C VAL A 244 -4.30 -4.48 8.72
N GLU A 245 -3.44 -3.88 7.89
CA GLU A 245 -2.01 -3.74 8.19
C GLU A 245 -1.69 -2.53 9.08
N LYS A 246 -2.32 -1.38 8.85
CA LYS A 246 -1.87 -0.07 9.37
C LYS A 246 -1.67 0.03 10.88
N ASN A 247 -2.34 -0.83 11.66
CA ASN A 247 -2.31 -0.82 13.12
C ASN A 247 -1.77 -2.14 13.73
N ASP A 248 -1.29 -3.07 12.91
CA ASP A 248 -0.72 -4.33 13.38
C ASP A 248 0.75 -4.41 12.97
N TYR A 249 1.67 -4.13 13.89
CA TYR A 249 3.11 -4.13 13.62
C TYR A 249 3.76 -5.52 13.76
N ARG A 250 2.97 -6.58 13.96
CA ARG A 250 3.48 -7.96 14.13
C ARG A 250 3.70 -8.60 12.76
N GLY A 251 4.92 -8.47 12.25
CA GLY A 251 5.26 -8.83 10.86
C GLY A 251 4.58 -7.91 9.85
N THR A 252 4.84 -8.17 8.57
CA THR A 252 4.37 -7.39 7.43
C THR A 252 3.20 -8.10 6.75
N PHE A 253 2.22 -7.34 6.30
CA PHE A 253 1.27 -7.76 5.26
C PHE A 253 1.26 -6.72 4.15
N TYR A 254 1.99 -7.00 3.08
CA TYR A 254 1.94 -6.21 1.85
C TYR A 254 0.90 -6.79 0.88
N PHE A 255 0.07 -5.94 0.27
CA PHE A 255 -0.86 -6.28 -0.79
C PHE A 255 -0.81 -5.20 -1.88
N ILE A 256 -0.76 -5.63 -3.14
CA ILE A 256 -1.02 -4.82 -4.33
C ILE A 256 -1.83 -5.66 -5.30
N GLN A 257 -2.86 -5.05 -5.90
CA GLN A 257 -3.67 -5.70 -6.92
C GLN A 257 -3.00 -5.54 -8.29
N MET A 258 -2.89 -6.62 -9.05
CA MET A 258 -2.20 -6.63 -10.34
C MET A 258 -3.23 -6.74 -11.46
N GLU A 259 -3.49 -7.95 -11.96
CA GLU A 259 -4.54 -8.16 -12.94
C GLU A 259 -5.93 -7.89 -12.35
N GLN A 260 -6.78 -7.24 -13.14
CA GLN A 260 -8.18 -6.95 -12.82
C GLN A 260 -9.04 -7.46 -13.97
N ASP A 261 -10.34 -7.66 -13.72
CA ASP A 261 -11.33 -8.05 -14.73
C ASP A 261 -11.02 -9.36 -15.48
N PHE A 262 -10.45 -10.35 -14.78
CA PHE A 262 -10.21 -11.69 -15.33
C PHE A 262 -11.32 -12.68 -14.96
N GLY A 263 -11.59 -13.63 -15.86
CA GLY A 263 -12.46 -14.78 -15.62
C GLY A 263 -11.71 -16.08 -15.30
N PRO A 264 -12.44 -17.12 -14.84
CA PRO A 264 -11.89 -18.47 -14.73
C PRO A 264 -11.37 -18.98 -16.08
N GLY A 265 -10.21 -19.63 -16.07
CA GLY A 265 -9.57 -20.23 -17.24
C GLY A 265 -8.64 -19.30 -18.01
N GLU A 266 -8.45 -18.05 -17.55
CA GLU A 266 -7.57 -17.08 -18.21
C GLU A 266 -6.11 -17.10 -17.73
N GLY A 267 -5.76 -18.10 -16.91
CA GLY A 267 -4.40 -18.30 -16.43
C GLY A 267 -3.98 -17.27 -15.39
N VAL A 268 -4.86 -16.94 -14.44
CA VAL A 268 -4.55 -15.95 -13.39
C VAL A 268 -4.39 -16.62 -12.03
N ILE A 269 -3.29 -16.35 -11.34
CA ILE A 269 -2.94 -16.98 -10.07
C ILE A 269 -3.07 -15.99 -8.92
N GLY A 270 -3.69 -16.42 -7.82
CA GLY A 270 -3.61 -15.73 -6.54
C GLY A 270 -2.25 -15.98 -5.89
N PHE A 271 -1.42 -14.95 -5.78
CA PHE A 271 -0.04 -15.09 -5.29
C PHE A 271 0.09 -14.67 -3.82
N HIS A 272 0.80 -15.44 -3.02
CA HIS A 272 1.05 -15.19 -1.60
C HIS A 272 2.54 -15.38 -1.25
N GLY A 273 3.29 -14.28 -1.27
CA GLY A 273 4.70 -14.24 -0.95
C GLY A 273 5.01 -14.33 0.54
N ALA A 274 6.20 -14.86 0.88
CA ALA A 274 6.81 -14.73 2.20
C ALA A 274 8.30 -14.33 2.10
N GLY A 275 8.55 -13.03 2.30
CA GLY A 275 9.85 -12.36 2.25
C GLY A 275 10.16 -11.77 0.88
N GLY A 276 10.22 -10.43 0.80
CA GLY A 276 10.41 -9.64 -0.42
C GLY A 276 11.17 -10.29 -1.57
N GLY A 277 12.50 -10.52 -1.43
CA GLY A 277 13.32 -11.08 -2.50
C GLY A 277 12.91 -12.50 -2.96
N GLY A 278 12.57 -13.39 -2.02
CA GLY A 278 12.13 -14.75 -2.35
C GLY A 278 10.73 -14.81 -2.94
N SER A 279 9.85 -13.91 -2.49
CA SER A 279 8.53 -13.70 -3.09
C SER A 279 8.64 -13.27 -4.54
N MET A 280 9.52 -12.30 -4.86
CA MET A 280 9.74 -11.87 -6.25
C MET A 280 10.30 -13.00 -7.13
N MET A 281 11.28 -13.76 -6.64
CA MET A 281 11.80 -14.94 -7.37
C MET A 281 10.72 -16.00 -7.61
N SER A 282 9.84 -16.21 -6.63
CA SER A 282 8.72 -17.16 -6.76
C SER A 282 7.64 -16.66 -7.72
N MET A 283 7.42 -15.34 -7.76
CA MET A 283 6.56 -14.70 -8.75
C MET A 283 7.12 -14.92 -10.15
N ASP A 284 8.42 -14.70 -10.36
CA ASP A 284 9.07 -14.92 -11.66
C ASP A 284 8.91 -16.37 -12.15
N ALA A 285 9.00 -17.35 -11.24
CA ALA A 285 8.77 -18.76 -11.57
C ALA A 285 7.37 -19.03 -12.13
N VAL A 286 6.33 -18.42 -11.53
CA VAL A 286 4.94 -18.54 -12.02
C VAL A 286 4.76 -17.80 -13.35
N LEU A 287 5.30 -16.58 -13.47
CA LEU A 287 5.24 -15.79 -14.70
C LEU A 287 5.94 -16.49 -15.88
N ALA A 288 7.09 -17.14 -15.63
CA ALA A 288 7.83 -17.91 -16.63
C ALA A 288 7.04 -19.13 -17.17
N ARG A 289 5.99 -19.58 -16.46
CA ARG A 289 5.06 -20.60 -16.94
C ARG A 289 3.94 -20.05 -17.83
N GLY A 290 3.87 -18.73 -18.03
CA GLY A 290 2.86 -18.06 -18.86
C GLY A 290 1.60 -17.67 -18.10
N TYR A 291 1.58 -17.80 -16.78
CA TYR A 291 0.49 -17.30 -15.94
C TYR A 291 0.63 -15.80 -15.70
N ARG A 292 -0.49 -15.15 -15.39
CA ARG A 292 -0.55 -13.79 -14.83
C ARG A 292 -0.90 -13.87 -13.35
N LEU A 293 -0.71 -12.77 -12.62
CA LEU A 293 -1.01 -12.71 -11.19
C LEU A 293 -2.18 -11.77 -10.90
N ALA A 294 -3.14 -12.23 -10.10
CA ALA A 294 -4.24 -11.37 -9.62
C ALA A 294 -3.71 -10.26 -8.70
N ASN A 295 -2.67 -10.58 -7.93
CA ASN A 295 -2.13 -9.71 -6.90
C ASN A 295 -0.67 -10.07 -6.62
N PHE A 296 0.00 -9.22 -5.85
CA PHE A 296 1.20 -9.58 -5.12
C PHE A 296 0.97 -9.36 -3.63
N VAL A 297 1.25 -10.39 -2.82
CA VAL A 297 1.19 -10.33 -1.36
C VAL A 297 2.56 -10.65 -0.78
N ASP A 298 2.92 -10.00 0.32
CA ASP A 298 4.08 -10.39 1.14
C ASP A 298 3.67 -10.49 2.62
N THR A 299 3.74 -11.70 3.20
CA THR A 299 3.57 -11.93 4.64
C THR A 299 4.89 -12.34 5.29
N SER A 300 5.72 -11.34 5.59
CA SER A 300 7.09 -11.50 6.08
C SER A 300 7.28 -10.97 7.50
N GLY A 301 8.46 -11.15 8.09
CA GLY A 301 8.76 -10.64 9.44
C GLY A 301 8.08 -11.38 10.59
N ASN A 302 7.79 -12.68 10.41
CA ASN A 302 7.10 -13.55 11.38
C ASN A 302 5.68 -13.06 11.76
N PRO A 303 4.77 -12.90 10.78
CA PRO A 303 3.42 -12.45 11.03
C PRO A 303 2.62 -13.51 11.80
N PRO A 304 1.69 -13.11 12.68
CA PRO A 304 0.81 -14.05 13.36
C PRO A 304 -0.12 -14.72 12.34
N ALA A 305 -0.60 -15.93 12.68
CA ALA A 305 -1.51 -16.68 11.82
C ALA A 305 -2.80 -15.90 11.47
N SER A 306 -3.24 -14.98 12.33
CA SER A 306 -4.37 -14.07 12.08
C SER A 306 -4.12 -13.08 10.94
N LYS A 307 -2.88 -12.60 10.79
CA LYS A 307 -2.50 -11.71 9.68
C LYS A 307 -2.42 -12.48 8.37
N VAL A 308 -1.81 -13.66 8.37
CA VAL A 308 -1.77 -14.56 7.20
C VAL A 308 -3.18 -14.98 6.77
N TYR A 309 -4.07 -15.30 7.73
CA TYR A 309 -5.48 -15.60 7.46
C TYR A 309 -6.19 -14.46 6.73
N ARG A 310 -6.02 -13.21 7.20
CA ARG A 310 -6.65 -12.05 6.55
C ARG A 310 -6.09 -11.80 5.16
N ALA A 311 -4.78 -11.91 4.99
CA ALA A 311 -4.12 -11.81 3.69
C ALA A 311 -4.68 -12.86 2.72
N ALA A 312 -4.79 -14.12 3.16
CA ALA A 312 -5.34 -15.20 2.35
C ALA A 312 -6.80 -14.95 1.95
N LYS A 313 -7.67 -14.47 2.86
CA LYS A 313 -9.05 -14.10 2.52
C LYS A 313 -9.15 -12.98 1.50
N ILE A 314 -8.28 -11.98 1.58
CA ILE A 314 -8.19 -10.88 0.60
C ILE A 314 -7.74 -11.40 -0.77
N VAL A 315 -6.81 -12.36 -0.82
CA VAL A 315 -6.43 -13.01 -2.09
C VAL A 315 -7.63 -13.79 -2.66
N LEU A 316 -8.31 -14.59 -1.83
CA LEU A 316 -9.43 -15.44 -2.24
C LEU A 316 -10.70 -14.66 -2.62
N SER A 317 -10.85 -13.40 -2.19
CA SER A 317 -11.98 -12.57 -2.61
C SER A 317 -11.89 -12.16 -4.09
N GLN A 318 -10.70 -12.27 -4.70
CA GLN A 318 -10.52 -12.05 -6.13
C GLN A 318 -11.01 -13.29 -6.89
N GLN A 319 -12.31 -13.30 -7.18
CA GLN A 319 -12.96 -14.39 -7.89
C GLN A 319 -12.35 -14.55 -9.30
N GLY A 320 -12.28 -15.80 -9.77
CA GLY A 320 -11.79 -16.11 -11.12
C GLY A 320 -10.34 -16.59 -11.20
N ILE A 321 -9.59 -16.61 -10.09
CA ILE A 321 -8.24 -17.20 -10.09
C ILE A 321 -8.32 -18.69 -10.45
N ASP A 322 -7.30 -19.19 -11.14
CA ASP A 322 -7.15 -20.58 -11.60
C ASP A 322 -6.30 -21.44 -10.66
N GLY A 323 -5.53 -20.79 -9.80
CA GLY A 323 -4.71 -21.44 -8.79
C GLY A 323 -4.28 -20.48 -7.68
N TYR A 324 -3.79 -21.05 -6.59
CA TYR A 324 -3.25 -20.30 -5.46
C TYR A 324 -1.79 -20.71 -5.22
N PHE A 325 -0.87 -19.77 -5.34
CA PHE A 325 0.55 -20.04 -5.16
C PHE A 325 1.08 -19.27 -3.96
N ALA A 326 1.51 -20.00 -2.93
CA ALA A 326 2.20 -19.40 -1.79
C ALA A 326 3.66 -19.84 -1.78
N SER A 327 4.59 -18.90 -1.79
CA SER A 327 6.02 -19.23 -1.81
C SER A 327 6.87 -18.06 -1.32
N GLY A 328 8.02 -18.37 -0.73
CA GLY A 328 8.92 -17.39 -0.13
C GLY A 328 10.37 -17.84 -0.14
N SER A 329 11.27 -17.09 0.52
CA SER A 329 12.72 -17.36 0.51
C SER A 329 13.18 -18.50 1.44
N GLY A 330 12.33 -19.00 2.33
CA GLY A 330 12.80 -19.85 3.44
C GLY A 330 13.31 -19.02 4.61
N VAL A 331 12.41 -18.25 5.23
CA VAL A 331 12.73 -17.20 6.21
C VAL A 331 13.16 -17.78 7.57
N ALA A 332 14.39 -17.47 8.01
CA ALA A 332 15.06 -18.16 9.12
C ALA A 332 14.34 -18.08 10.47
N SER A 333 13.73 -16.93 10.81
CA SER A 333 13.09 -16.71 12.12
C SER A 333 11.56 -16.77 12.09
N GLN A 334 10.96 -16.90 10.91
CA GLN A 334 9.50 -16.92 10.78
C GLN A 334 8.99 -18.35 10.88
N GLU A 335 8.06 -18.55 11.81
CA GLU A 335 7.49 -19.84 12.13
C GLU A 335 6.48 -20.24 11.05
N GLN A 336 6.83 -21.21 10.22
CA GLN A 336 6.01 -21.58 9.07
C GLN A 336 4.64 -22.17 9.46
N PHE A 337 4.52 -22.74 10.66
CA PHE A 337 3.23 -23.21 11.17
C PHE A 337 2.22 -22.08 11.37
N HIS A 338 2.65 -20.82 11.57
CA HIS A 338 1.73 -19.68 11.61
C HIS A 338 1.12 -19.44 10.24
N SER A 339 1.94 -19.50 9.18
CA SER A 339 1.48 -19.39 7.81
C SER A 339 0.50 -20.51 7.47
N ALA A 340 0.86 -21.77 7.76
CA ALA A 340 -0.01 -22.92 7.51
C ALA A 340 -1.37 -22.80 8.22
N ARG A 341 -1.40 -22.42 9.50
CA ARG A 341 -2.65 -22.24 10.26
C ARG A 341 -3.53 -21.13 9.69
N GLY A 342 -2.92 -20.01 9.31
CA GLY A 342 -3.63 -18.89 8.69
C GLY A 342 -4.27 -19.28 7.36
N LEU A 343 -3.49 -19.94 6.49
CA LEU A 343 -3.94 -20.46 5.20
C LEU A 343 -5.05 -21.50 5.35
N VAL A 344 -4.87 -22.51 6.20
CA VAL A 344 -5.87 -23.56 6.43
C VAL A 344 -7.20 -22.98 6.91
N LYS A 345 -7.18 -22.08 7.90
CA LYS A 345 -8.41 -21.44 8.35
C LYS A 345 -9.09 -20.66 7.23
N ALA A 346 -8.32 -19.92 6.42
CA ALA A 346 -8.87 -19.16 5.31
C ALA A 346 -9.48 -20.06 4.24
N PHE A 347 -8.77 -21.13 3.84
CA PHE A 347 -9.23 -22.10 2.84
C PHE A 347 -10.45 -22.92 3.27
N MET A 348 -10.65 -23.10 4.57
CA MET A 348 -11.84 -23.77 5.10
C MET A 348 -13.04 -22.82 5.18
N GLU A 349 -12.85 -21.55 5.56
CA GLU A 349 -13.95 -20.58 5.69
C GLU A 349 -14.37 -19.97 4.35
N VAL A 350 -13.40 -19.71 3.48
CA VAL A 350 -13.60 -19.35 2.07
C VAL A 350 -13.09 -20.55 1.28
N PRO A 351 -13.95 -21.54 0.96
CA PRO A 351 -13.56 -22.78 0.32
C PRO A 351 -12.61 -22.54 -0.85
N LEU A 352 -11.37 -22.99 -0.70
CA LEU A 352 -10.42 -22.98 -1.78
C LEU A 352 -10.87 -24.04 -2.81
N THR A 353 -11.24 -23.54 -3.98
CA THR A 353 -11.87 -24.33 -5.06
C THR A 353 -11.02 -24.39 -6.31
N VAL A 354 -9.76 -23.97 -6.18
CA VAL A 354 -8.72 -24.08 -7.21
C VAL A 354 -7.46 -24.69 -6.61
N PRO A 355 -6.64 -25.39 -7.40
CA PRO A 355 -5.43 -26.01 -6.90
C PRO A 355 -4.50 -25.02 -6.22
N ALA A 356 -3.83 -25.48 -5.16
CA ALA A 356 -2.82 -24.69 -4.47
C ALA A 356 -1.51 -25.43 -4.27
N VAL A 357 -0.42 -24.69 -4.46
CA VAL A 357 0.92 -25.13 -4.10
C VAL A 357 1.48 -24.13 -3.09
N ILE A 358 1.82 -24.63 -1.91
CA ILE A 358 2.26 -23.85 -0.76
C ILE A 358 3.68 -24.28 -0.37
N ARG A 359 4.67 -23.48 -0.74
CA ARG A 359 6.06 -23.66 -0.34
C ARG A 359 6.35 -22.89 0.95
N LEU A 360 6.48 -23.62 2.06
CA LEU A 360 6.72 -23.09 3.41
C LEU A 360 8.12 -23.45 3.91
N GLY A 361 9.15 -23.01 3.20
CA GLY A 361 10.53 -23.29 3.59
C GLY A 361 10.92 -22.59 4.91
N GLY A 362 11.78 -23.23 5.71
CA GLY A 362 12.42 -22.62 6.87
C GLY A 362 11.96 -23.19 8.22
N ASN A 363 11.82 -22.34 9.23
CA ASN A 363 11.61 -22.81 10.60
C ASN A 363 10.27 -23.57 10.76
N ALA A 364 10.35 -24.76 11.36
CA ALA A 364 9.22 -25.67 11.57
C ALA A 364 8.43 -26.03 10.28
N GLU A 365 9.08 -26.04 9.11
CA GLU A 365 8.44 -26.38 7.83
C GLU A 365 7.75 -27.76 7.83
N ALA A 366 8.35 -28.78 8.45
CA ALA A 366 7.75 -30.11 8.54
C ALA A 366 6.40 -30.10 9.27
N GLN A 367 6.28 -29.30 10.34
CA GLN A 367 5.03 -29.10 11.06
C GLN A 367 4.01 -28.34 10.20
N ALA A 368 4.47 -27.32 9.47
CA ALA A 368 3.63 -26.53 8.58
C ALA A 368 3.03 -27.38 7.45
N ILE A 369 3.84 -28.22 6.80
CA ILE A 369 3.42 -29.16 5.76
C ILE A 369 2.44 -30.20 6.34
N ALA A 370 2.70 -30.71 7.54
CA ALA A 370 1.78 -31.63 8.21
C ALA A 370 0.39 -31.01 8.47
N ILE A 371 0.34 -29.72 8.85
CA ILE A 371 -0.91 -28.98 9.04
C ILE A 371 -1.70 -28.89 7.73
N LEU A 372 -1.04 -28.55 6.60
CA LEU A 372 -1.69 -28.49 5.28
C LEU A 372 -2.21 -29.86 4.85
N LYS A 373 -1.39 -30.91 4.99
CA LYS A 373 -1.77 -32.29 4.65
C LYS A 373 -2.99 -32.78 5.45
N ARG A 374 -3.05 -32.45 6.75
CA ARG A 374 -4.20 -32.79 7.61
C ARG A 374 -5.47 -32.07 7.17
N ALA A 375 -5.37 -30.85 6.66
CA ALA A 375 -6.49 -30.04 6.21
C ALA A 375 -7.04 -30.43 4.83
N GLN A 376 -6.31 -31.22 4.02
CA GLN A 376 -6.71 -31.57 2.65
C GLN A 376 -8.12 -32.15 2.56
N SER A 377 -8.56 -32.97 3.52
CA SER A 377 -9.91 -33.57 3.49
C SER A 377 -11.04 -32.56 3.70
N GLU A 378 -10.73 -31.37 4.21
CA GLU A 378 -11.68 -30.28 4.48
C GLU A 378 -11.66 -29.22 3.37
N ILE A 379 -10.77 -29.37 2.37
CA ILE A 379 -10.58 -28.41 1.28
C ILE A 379 -10.97 -29.07 -0.06
N PRO A 380 -11.87 -28.47 -0.86
CA PRO A 380 -12.37 -29.08 -2.10
C PRO A 380 -11.34 -29.28 -3.21
N ALA A 381 -10.29 -28.47 -3.24
CA ALA A 381 -9.24 -28.51 -4.24
C ALA A 381 -7.94 -29.11 -3.67
N PRO A 382 -7.06 -29.67 -4.53
CA PRO A 382 -5.76 -30.16 -4.08
C PRO A 382 -4.90 -29.02 -3.52
N VAL A 383 -4.31 -29.25 -2.36
CA VAL A 383 -3.37 -28.36 -1.67
C VAL A 383 -2.11 -29.16 -1.36
N GLU A 384 -1.03 -28.83 -2.06
CA GLU A 384 0.28 -29.49 -1.86
C GLU A 384 1.23 -28.56 -1.10
N GLY A 385 1.89 -29.11 -0.08
CA GLY A 385 2.84 -28.39 0.78
C GLY A 385 4.28 -28.84 0.53
N TYR A 386 5.19 -27.87 0.39
CA TYR A 386 6.60 -28.09 0.05
C TYR A 386 7.55 -27.31 0.97
N GLY A 387 8.79 -27.75 1.09
CA GLY A 387 9.81 -27.22 2.01
C GLY A 387 10.88 -26.36 1.32
N MET A 388 11.98 -26.10 2.03
CA MET A 388 13.09 -25.31 1.51
C MET A 388 13.88 -25.97 0.37
N ASP A 389 13.90 -27.31 0.32
CA ASP A 389 14.65 -28.07 -0.70
C ASP A 389 13.94 -28.10 -2.06
N ASP A 390 12.64 -27.86 -2.07
CA ASP A 390 11.84 -27.74 -3.27
C ASP A 390 12.05 -26.34 -3.86
N THR A 391 12.45 -26.20 -5.12
CA THR A 391 12.70 -24.86 -5.69
C THR A 391 11.38 -24.18 -6.10
N PRO A 392 11.32 -22.85 -6.18
CA PRO A 392 10.14 -22.17 -6.70
C PRO A 392 9.74 -22.59 -8.11
N GLU A 393 10.70 -22.92 -8.98
CA GLU A 393 10.45 -23.44 -10.32
C GLU A 393 9.74 -24.79 -10.28
N PHE A 394 10.21 -25.71 -9.44
CA PHE A 394 9.57 -27.00 -9.22
C PHE A 394 8.14 -26.82 -8.68
N CYS A 395 7.95 -25.95 -7.68
CA CYS A 395 6.62 -25.67 -7.13
C CYS A 395 5.68 -25.02 -8.17
N ALA A 396 6.19 -24.14 -9.03
CA ALA A 396 5.42 -23.51 -10.10
C ALA A 396 5.05 -24.51 -11.21
N GLU A 397 5.96 -25.42 -11.57
CA GLU A 397 5.69 -26.54 -12.47
C GLU A 397 4.60 -27.45 -11.89
N ARG A 398 4.69 -27.78 -10.60
CA ARG A 398 3.67 -28.59 -9.94
C ARG A 398 2.30 -27.94 -9.92
N LEU A 399 2.23 -26.62 -9.71
CA LEU A 399 0.97 -25.88 -9.79
C LEU A 399 0.38 -25.95 -11.20
N ASP A 400 1.20 -25.79 -12.24
CA ASP A 400 0.79 -25.89 -13.65
C ASP A 400 0.18 -27.27 -13.98
N GLU A 401 0.82 -28.34 -13.51
CA GLU A 401 0.29 -29.70 -13.64
C GLU A 401 -1.08 -29.84 -12.97
N LEU A 402 -1.20 -29.41 -11.72
CA LEU A 402 -2.45 -29.48 -10.97
C LEU A 402 -3.57 -28.69 -11.65
N ILE A 403 -3.29 -27.50 -12.19
CA ILE A 403 -4.29 -26.68 -12.90
C ILE A 403 -4.79 -27.41 -14.17
N LYS A 404 -3.91 -28.10 -14.89
CA LYS A 404 -4.29 -28.86 -16.10
C LYS A 404 -5.10 -30.12 -15.79
N GLU A 405 -4.75 -30.80 -14.71
CA GLU A 405 -5.38 -32.05 -14.29
C GLU A 405 -6.71 -31.82 -13.56
N TYR A 406 -6.76 -30.79 -12.70
CA TYR A 406 -7.93 -30.53 -11.88
C TYR A 406 -9.11 -30.05 -12.73
N ARG A 407 -10.28 -30.59 -12.41
CA ARG A 407 -11.56 -30.14 -12.96
C ARG A 407 -12.36 -29.61 -11.79
N ARG A 408 -12.54 -28.29 -11.76
CA ARG A 408 -13.31 -27.62 -10.72
C ARG A 408 -14.73 -28.20 -10.68
N PRO A 409 -15.18 -28.76 -9.55
CA PRO A 409 -16.52 -29.30 -9.46
C PRO A 409 -17.57 -28.20 -9.64
N GLU A 410 -18.66 -28.52 -10.33
CA GLU A 410 -19.80 -27.61 -10.47
C GLU A 410 -20.58 -27.53 -9.15
N GLY A 411 -20.85 -26.31 -8.67
CA GLY A 411 -21.69 -26.09 -7.49
C GLY A 411 -21.18 -24.96 -6.57
N LEU A 412 -22.01 -24.62 -5.59
CA LEU A 412 -21.64 -23.72 -4.50
C LEU A 412 -20.93 -24.52 -3.41
N PHE A 413 -19.69 -24.16 -3.12
CA PHE A 413 -18.96 -24.70 -1.98
C PHE A 413 -19.32 -23.88 -0.75
N GLN A 414 -19.88 -24.54 0.26
CA GLN A 414 -20.13 -23.90 1.54
C GLN A 414 -18.86 -23.94 2.40
N GLY A 415 -18.46 -22.77 2.90
CA GLY A 415 -17.42 -22.65 3.90
C GLY A 415 -17.75 -23.42 5.17
N ARG A 416 -16.72 -23.65 5.98
CA ARG A 416 -16.86 -24.16 7.33
C ARG A 416 -17.95 -23.37 8.06
N SER A 417 -19.04 -24.07 8.38
CA SER A 417 -20.08 -23.53 9.25
C SER A 417 -19.65 -23.64 10.70
N TYR A 418 -19.94 -22.59 11.48
CA TYR A 418 -19.81 -22.60 12.93
C TYR A 418 -21.22 -22.70 13.51
N PRO A 419 -21.57 -23.81 14.18
CA PRO A 419 -22.84 -23.91 14.89
C PRO A 419 -22.97 -22.78 15.92
N GLU A 420 -24.20 -22.32 16.15
CA GLU A 420 -24.46 -21.37 17.23
C GLU A 420 -24.06 -22.01 18.57
N PRO A 421 -23.18 -21.36 19.35
CA PRO A 421 -22.69 -21.91 20.60
C PRO A 421 -23.81 -21.99 21.63
N LEU A 422 -23.97 -23.15 22.27
CA LEU A 422 -25.00 -23.36 23.28
C LEU A 422 -24.67 -22.68 24.61
N ASP A 423 -23.39 -22.58 24.95
CA ASP A 423 -22.89 -21.94 26.17
C ASP A 423 -21.62 -21.12 25.86
N PRO A 424 -21.75 -19.93 25.27
CA PRO A 424 -20.60 -19.18 24.77
C PRO A 424 -19.80 -18.47 25.87
N TYR A 425 -18.51 -18.75 25.94
CA TYR A 425 -17.52 -17.91 26.59
C TYR A 425 -16.75 -17.08 25.55
N ARG A 426 -16.63 -15.77 25.77
CA ARG A 426 -16.15 -14.83 24.76
C ARG A 426 -15.13 -13.85 25.34
N PHE A 427 -14.15 -13.48 24.52
CA PHE A 427 -13.24 -12.37 24.80
C PHE A 427 -12.73 -11.73 23.51
N ASP A 428 -12.34 -10.46 23.60
CA ASP A 428 -11.83 -9.69 22.46
C ASP A 428 -10.35 -9.98 22.18
N THR A 429 -9.93 -9.79 20.93
CA THR A 429 -8.55 -9.95 20.46
C THR A 429 -7.91 -8.60 20.15
N VAL A 430 -6.57 -8.59 20.02
CA VAL A 430 -5.79 -7.37 19.79
C VAL A 430 -6.09 -6.65 18.48
N THR A 431 -6.61 -7.35 17.45
CA THR A 431 -7.00 -6.72 16.17
C THR A 431 -8.51 -6.49 16.05
N GLY A 432 -9.24 -6.45 17.17
CA GLY A 432 -10.69 -6.18 17.19
C GLY A 432 -11.58 -7.35 16.76
N GLY A 433 -11.01 -8.55 16.62
CA GLY A 433 -11.77 -9.79 16.50
C GLY A 433 -12.21 -10.37 17.85
N LYS A 434 -12.85 -11.53 17.83
CA LYS A 434 -13.36 -12.23 19.02
C LYS A 434 -12.97 -13.70 19.04
N VAL A 435 -12.66 -14.21 20.22
CA VAL A 435 -12.58 -15.65 20.48
C VAL A 435 -13.89 -16.08 21.12
N ILE A 436 -14.43 -17.21 20.67
CA ILE A 436 -15.67 -17.81 21.15
C ILE A 436 -15.35 -19.28 21.47
N LEU A 437 -15.60 -19.68 22.72
CA LEU A 437 -15.46 -21.05 23.19
C LEU A 437 -16.85 -21.53 23.63
N ASP A 438 -17.42 -22.51 22.95
CA ASP A 438 -18.67 -23.14 23.36
C ASP A 438 -18.40 -24.12 24.51
N HIS A 439 -18.66 -23.68 25.73
CA HIS A 439 -18.46 -24.47 26.94
C HIS A 439 -19.30 -25.75 26.95
N ALA A 440 -20.43 -25.81 26.23
CA ALA A 440 -21.21 -27.04 26.10
C ALA A 440 -20.40 -28.12 25.36
N ALA A 441 -19.84 -27.79 24.19
CA ALA A 441 -18.96 -28.68 23.45
C ALA A 441 -17.64 -28.95 24.19
N CYS A 442 -17.11 -27.94 24.89
CA CYS A 442 -15.86 -28.07 25.61
C CYS A 442 -15.97 -29.03 26.80
N ARG A 443 -17.08 -29.11 27.54
CA ARG A 443 -17.21 -30.03 28.71
C ARG A 443 -16.89 -31.47 28.34
N GLU A 444 -17.44 -31.92 27.21
CA GLU A 444 -17.25 -33.28 26.68
C GLU A 444 -15.91 -33.49 25.94
N CYS A 445 -15.11 -32.43 25.76
CA CYS A 445 -13.84 -32.50 25.03
C CYS A 445 -12.77 -33.18 25.90
N LYS A 446 -12.31 -34.38 25.54
CA LYS A 446 -11.30 -35.10 26.33
C LYS A 446 -9.89 -34.55 26.16
N SER A 447 -9.52 -34.15 24.94
CA SER A 447 -8.16 -33.70 24.63
C SER A 447 -7.84 -32.36 25.27
N LYS A 448 -8.81 -31.44 25.32
CA LYS A 448 -8.60 -30.03 25.71
C LYS A 448 -7.38 -29.42 25.01
N ILE A 449 -7.10 -29.84 23.76
CA ILE A 449 -5.88 -29.53 23.01
C ILE A 449 -5.60 -28.02 22.90
N CYS A 450 -6.66 -27.20 22.97
CA CYS A 450 -6.56 -25.74 22.99
C CYS A 450 -5.77 -25.18 24.18
N ILE A 451 -5.67 -25.90 25.31
CA ILE A 451 -4.85 -25.51 26.47
C ILE A 451 -3.37 -25.78 26.18
N GLU A 452 -3.04 -26.98 25.71
CA GLU A 452 -1.65 -27.36 25.35
C GLU A 452 -1.12 -26.51 24.19
N THR A 453 -1.96 -26.23 23.20
CA THR A 453 -1.62 -25.39 22.03
C THR A 453 -1.44 -23.92 22.40
N CYS A 454 -1.95 -23.48 23.56
CA CYS A 454 -1.86 -22.10 24.00
C CYS A 454 -0.45 -21.79 24.54
N VAL A 455 0.52 -21.62 23.65
CA VAL A 455 1.91 -21.26 23.97
C VAL A 455 2.02 -20.08 24.96
N PRO A 456 1.31 -18.94 24.80
CA PRO A 456 1.39 -17.85 25.78
C PRO A 456 0.67 -18.13 27.10
N SER A 457 0.05 -19.31 27.25
CA SER A 457 -0.64 -19.77 28.46
C SER A 457 -1.74 -18.82 28.95
N ILE A 458 -2.44 -18.17 28.00
CA ILE A 458 -3.55 -17.28 28.33
C ILE A 458 -4.86 -18.02 28.62
N LEU A 459 -4.93 -19.31 28.31
CA LEU A 459 -6.07 -20.17 28.59
C LEU A 459 -5.72 -21.14 29.73
N SER A 460 -6.69 -21.37 30.61
CA SER A 460 -6.62 -22.35 31.69
C SER A 460 -7.95 -23.12 31.79
N LEU A 461 -7.98 -24.20 32.56
CA LEU A 461 -9.23 -24.92 32.82
C LEU A 461 -9.86 -24.44 34.12
N LYS A 462 -11.14 -24.09 34.05
CA LYS A 462 -12.02 -23.90 35.20
C LYS A 462 -13.24 -24.77 35.03
N ASP A 463 -13.55 -25.61 36.01
CA ASP A 463 -14.67 -26.55 35.96
C ASP A 463 -14.70 -27.41 34.68
N GLY A 464 -13.51 -27.80 34.21
CA GLY A 464 -13.34 -28.63 33.02
C GLY A 464 -13.52 -27.92 31.67
N VAL A 465 -13.68 -26.58 31.64
CA VAL A 465 -13.80 -25.80 30.40
C VAL A 465 -12.71 -24.72 30.28
N PRO A 466 -12.29 -24.37 29.05
CA PRO A 466 -11.23 -23.38 28.84
C PRO A 466 -11.72 -21.95 29.11
N VAL A 467 -11.04 -21.23 30.00
CA VAL A 467 -11.29 -19.82 30.32
C VAL A 467 -10.00 -19.01 30.25
N LEU A 468 -10.09 -17.68 30.17
CA LEU A 468 -8.91 -16.84 30.29
C LEU A 468 -8.27 -16.98 31.68
N TYR A 469 -6.95 -17.22 31.68
CA TYR A 469 -6.10 -17.15 32.86
C TYR A 469 -5.69 -15.70 33.18
N ILE A 470 -5.52 -14.89 32.14
CA ILE A 470 -5.21 -13.46 32.21
C ILE A 470 -6.49 -12.62 32.23
N SER A 471 -6.37 -11.31 32.49
CA SER A 471 -7.53 -10.42 32.35
C SER A 471 -7.92 -10.22 30.88
N GLU A 472 -9.19 -9.90 30.62
CA GLU A 472 -9.67 -9.55 29.27
C GLU A 472 -8.91 -8.35 28.68
N ASP A 473 -8.55 -7.36 29.52
CA ASP A 473 -7.76 -6.20 29.08
C ASP A 473 -6.34 -6.61 28.62
N GLN A 474 -5.71 -7.56 29.32
CA GLN A 474 -4.42 -8.12 28.90
C GLN A 474 -4.54 -8.89 27.58
N ALA A 475 -5.61 -9.69 27.41
CA ALA A 475 -5.87 -10.40 26.16
C ALA A 475 -6.04 -9.42 24.99
N LYS A 476 -6.81 -8.34 25.21
CA LYS A 476 -7.08 -7.28 24.25
C LYS A 476 -5.84 -6.45 23.89
N LYS A 477 -4.86 -6.34 24.79
CA LYS A 477 -3.61 -5.60 24.57
C LYS A 477 -2.45 -6.46 24.02
N GLY A 478 -2.74 -7.68 23.59
CA GLY A 478 -1.74 -8.54 22.93
C GLY A 478 -1.10 -9.60 23.82
N GLY A 479 -1.76 -10.03 24.90
CA GLY A 479 -1.35 -11.22 25.66
C GLY A 479 -1.31 -12.51 24.83
N CYS A 480 -1.90 -12.52 23.63
CA CYS A 480 -1.86 -13.63 22.67
C CYS A 480 -1.89 -13.12 21.21
N THR A 481 -1.48 -13.98 20.28
CA THR A 481 -1.65 -13.85 18.82
C THR A 481 -3.02 -14.38 18.34
N GLU A 482 -4.07 -14.08 19.11
CA GLU A 482 -5.48 -14.23 18.69
C GLU A 482 -6.00 -15.68 18.58
N CYS A 483 -5.38 -16.61 19.33
CA CYS A 483 -5.87 -17.98 19.55
C CYS A 483 -6.12 -18.85 18.30
N LEU A 484 -5.61 -18.45 17.14
CA LEU A 484 -5.90 -19.14 15.88
C LEU A 484 -5.30 -20.55 15.84
N ALA A 485 -4.13 -20.74 16.47
CA ALA A 485 -3.59 -22.08 16.70
C ALA A 485 -4.56 -22.94 17.52
N CYS A 486 -5.07 -22.41 18.64
CA CYS A 486 -6.01 -23.13 19.50
C CYS A 486 -7.28 -23.52 18.78
N GLU A 487 -7.81 -22.67 17.88
CA GLU A 487 -8.97 -22.99 17.05
C GLU A 487 -8.68 -24.10 16.05
N VAL A 488 -7.57 -23.99 15.31
CA VAL A 488 -7.20 -24.98 14.29
C VAL A 488 -7.00 -26.35 14.93
N GLU A 489 -6.24 -26.44 16.05
CA GLU A 489 -6.05 -27.73 16.72
C GLU A 489 -7.35 -28.22 17.40
N CYS A 490 -8.18 -27.34 17.98
CA CYS A 490 -9.49 -27.71 18.52
C CYS A 490 -10.43 -28.29 17.46
N TYR A 491 -10.29 -27.86 16.20
CA TYR A 491 -11.08 -28.37 15.10
C TYR A 491 -10.69 -29.81 14.72
N PHE A 492 -9.39 -30.09 14.63
CA PHE A 492 -8.87 -31.38 14.19
C PHE A 492 -8.77 -32.41 15.31
N GLU A 493 -8.47 -31.99 16.53
CA GLU A 493 -8.15 -32.88 17.66
C GLU A 493 -9.04 -32.66 18.90
N GLY A 494 -9.93 -31.67 18.84
CA GLY A 494 -10.90 -31.38 19.90
C GLY A 494 -12.34 -31.64 19.46
N ASN A 495 -13.27 -31.09 20.24
CA ASN A 495 -14.71 -31.16 19.96
C ASN A 495 -15.22 -29.99 19.11
N ARG A 496 -14.34 -29.28 18.38
CA ARG A 496 -14.72 -28.16 17.49
C ARG A 496 -15.47 -27.01 18.17
N GLY A 497 -15.36 -26.90 19.50
CA GLY A 497 -16.04 -25.86 20.30
C GLY A 497 -15.35 -24.49 20.27
N GLY A 498 -14.20 -24.35 19.60
CA GLY A 498 -13.48 -23.08 19.48
C GLY A 498 -13.72 -22.42 18.13
N GLN A 499 -13.96 -21.10 18.15
CA GLN A 499 -14.09 -20.25 16.98
C GLN A 499 -13.35 -18.93 17.21
N VAL A 500 -12.58 -18.48 16.22
CA VAL A 500 -11.99 -17.14 16.19
C VAL A 500 -12.60 -16.36 15.04
N VAL A 501 -13.26 -15.26 15.37
CA VAL A 501 -13.87 -14.35 14.40
C VAL A 501 -12.96 -13.15 14.21
N LEU A 502 -12.37 -13.03 13.02
CA LEU A 502 -11.47 -11.95 12.64
C LEU A 502 -12.11 -11.15 11.49
N PRO A 503 -12.90 -10.11 11.78
CA PRO A 503 -13.55 -9.33 10.74
C PRO A 503 -12.51 -8.62 9.85
N ILE A 504 -12.86 -8.46 8.58
CA ILE A 504 -12.12 -7.68 7.59
C ILE A 504 -13.12 -6.66 7.02
N PRO A 505 -13.25 -5.47 7.62
CA PRO A 505 -14.25 -4.47 7.19
C PRO A 505 -14.10 -4.15 5.70
N GLY A 506 -15.22 -4.17 4.97
CA GLY A 506 -15.26 -3.92 3.52
C GLY A 506 -15.05 -5.16 2.65
N LEU A 507 -14.63 -6.29 3.24
CA LEU A 507 -14.56 -7.58 2.55
C LEU A 507 -15.83 -8.38 2.86
N ASN A 508 -16.69 -8.57 1.85
CA ASN A 508 -17.91 -9.37 1.97
C ASN A 508 -17.66 -10.86 1.74
#